data_AF-A0A7S3J5F7-F1
#
_entry.id   AF-A0A7S3J5F7-F1
#
_cell.length_a   1.000
_cell.length_b   1.000
_cell.length_c   1.000
_cell.angle_alpha   90.00
_cell.angle_beta   90.00
_cell.angle_gamma   90.00
#
_symmetry.space_group_name_H-M   'P 1'
#
loop_
_entity.id
_entity.type
_entity.pdbx_description
1 polymer ?
#
loop_
_entity_poly.entity_id
_entity_poly.type
_entity_poly.pdbx_seq_one_letter_code
_entity_poly.pdbx_strand_id
1 'polypeptide(L)'
;RIFQQADVPTPISAFDIYDEQEFLMSLAKLIAHNLYNNKWIFKIDDEFGGRGHASFNTDNIKFITNLRKQKKIEINDSVIEKLIEVLQKQVPRKVKIACPGLYKTWKEY
;
A
#
# COMPACT_ATOMS: atom_id res chain seq x y z
N ARG A 1 -14.35 -1.62 10.01
CA ARG A 1 -15.16 -0.82 10.95
C ARG A 1 -15.81 -1.66 12.05
N ILE A 2 -16.67 -2.63 11.72
CA ILE A 2 -17.38 -3.46 12.73
C ILE A 2 -16.41 -4.25 13.62
N PHE A 3 -15.39 -4.90 13.05
CA PHE A 3 -14.40 -5.65 13.83
C PHE A 3 -13.60 -4.75 14.78
N GLN A 4 -13.20 -3.56 14.33
CA GLN A 4 -12.53 -2.58 15.19
C GLN A 4 -13.45 -2.08 16.30
N GLN A 5 -14.74 -1.84 16.00
CA GLN A 5 -15.74 -1.44 17.00
C GLN A 5 -16.07 -2.57 17.99
N ALA A 6 -15.82 -3.82 17.61
CA ALA A 6 -16.00 -5.00 18.45
C ALA A 6 -14.71 -5.42 19.16
N ASP A 7 -13.68 -4.57 19.18
CA ASP A 7 -12.36 -4.84 19.76
C ASP A 7 -11.68 -6.11 19.25
N VAL A 8 -12.03 -6.54 18.03
CA VAL A 8 -11.38 -7.65 17.35
C VAL A 8 -10.06 -7.15 16.75
N PRO A 9 -8.92 -7.80 17.02
CA PRO A 9 -7.66 -7.44 16.40
C PRO A 9 -7.76 -7.49 14.87
N THR A 10 -7.58 -6.33 14.22
CA THR A 10 -7.57 -6.22 12.76
C THR A 10 -6.17 -5.90 12.24
N PRO A 11 -5.80 -6.35 11.04
CA PRO A 11 -4.59 -5.90 10.37
C PRO A 11 -4.55 -4.37 10.23
N ILE A 12 -3.35 -3.81 10.21
CA ILE A 12 -3.13 -2.40 9.88
C ILE A 12 -3.58 -2.15 8.43
N SER A 13 -4.52 -1.23 8.25
CA SER A 13 -5.17 -1.00 6.96
C SER A 13 -5.69 0.42 6.84
N ALA A 14 -5.92 0.86 5.61
CA ALA A 14 -6.75 2.01 5.27
C ALA A 14 -7.96 1.53 4.44
N PHE A 15 -9.07 2.24 4.53
CA PHE A 15 -10.35 1.96 3.86
C PHE A 15 -11.01 3.29 3.49
N ASP A 16 -12.15 3.26 2.78
CA ASP A 16 -12.83 4.44 2.24
C ASP A 16 -11.92 5.28 1.31
N ILE A 17 -11.22 4.62 0.39
CA ILE A 17 -10.31 5.24 -0.58
C ILE A 17 -11.02 5.29 -1.93
N TYR A 18 -11.18 6.48 -2.50
CA TYR A 18 -11.99 6.67 -3.71
C TYR A 18 -11.19 7.04 -4.95
N ASP A 19 -9.96 7.52 -4.79
CA ASP A 19 -9.09 7.89 -5.90
C ASP A 19 -7.63 7.46 -5.71
N GLU A 20 -6.85 7.54 -6.79
CA GLU A 20 -5.44 7.12 -6.81
C GLU A 20 -4.56 8.00 -5.90
N GLN A 21 -4.89 9.29 -5.73
CA GLN A 21 -4.11 10.19 -4.89
C GLN A 21 -4.30 9.85 -3.41
N GLU A 22 -5.54 9.63 -2.97
CA GLU A 22 -5.88 9.14 -1.64
C GLU A 22 -5.25 7.78 -1.36
N PHE A 23 -5.27 6.89 -2.35
CA PHE A 23 -4.63 5.58 -2.28
C PHE A 23 -3.12 5.70 -2.01
N LEU A 24 -2.41 6.49 -2.83
CA LEU A 24 -0.96 6.66 -2.71
C LEU A 24 -0.57 7.33 -1.39
N MET A 25 -1.33 8.35 -0.97
CA MET A 25 -1.14 9.03 0.31
C MET A 25 -1.32 8.07 1.49
N SER A 26 -2.40 7.29 1.48
CA SER A 26 -2.70 6.31 2.52
C SER A 26 -1.64 5.22 2.59
N LEU A 27 -1.25 4.67 1.43
CA LEU A 27 -0.19 3.66 1.35
C LEU A 27 1.17 4.20 1.83
N ALA A 28 1.53 5.43 1.47
CA ALA A 28 2.75 6.07 1.93
C ALA A 28 2.78 6.21 3.45
N LYS A 29 1.69 6.70 4.05
CA LYS A 29 1.56 6.79 5.52
C LYS A 29 1.66 5.42 6.17
N LEU A 30 0.97 4.42 5.65
CA LEU A 30 1.01 3.06 6.18
C LEU A 30 2.42 2.47 6.15
N ILE A 31 3.13 2.60 5.03
CA ILE A 31 4.52 2.15 4.89
C ILE A 31 5.44 2.90 5.84
N ALA A 32 5.31 4.23 5.92
CA ALA A 32 6.15 5.08 6.76
C ALA A 32 6.07 4.70 8.24
N HIS A 33 4.87 4.38 8.73
CA HIS A 33 4.66 3.96 10.12
C HIS A 33 4.94 2.47 10.36
N ASN A 34 5.09 1.67 9.30
CA ASN A 34 5.28 0.21 9.38
C ASN A 34 6.37 -0.26 8.43
N LEU A 35 7.56 0.35 8.52
CA LEU A 35 8.64 0.16 7.53
C LEU A 35 9.09 -1.28 7.35
N TYR A 36 8.93 -2.13 8.36
CA TYR A 36 9.33 -3.54 8.33
C TYR A 36 8.25 -4.47 7.73
N ASN A 37 7.07 -3.93 7.41
CA ASN A 37 6.06 -4.66 6.66
C ASN A 37 6.38 -4.63 5.16
N ASN A 38 6.73 -5.81 4.65
CA ASN A 38 7.24 -5.94 3.29
C ASN A 38 6.16 -6.13 2.24
N LYS A 39 4.99 -6.62 2.65
CA LYS A 39 3.92 -7.00 1.72
C LYS A 39 2.63 -6.29 2.09
N TRP A 40 2.09 -5.60 1.10
CA TRP A 40 0.82 -4.90 1.20
C TRP A 40 -0.18 -5.56 0.27
N ILE A 41 -1.43 -5.65 0.71
CA ILE A 41 -2.54 -6.24 -0.03
C ILE A 41 -3.52 -5.11 -0.33
N PHE A 42 -3.97 -5.04 -1.58
CA PHE A 42 -5.01 -4.13 -2.02
C PHE A 42 -6.27 -4.94 -2.29
N LYS A 43 -7.41 -4.36 -1.95
CA LYS A 43 -8.73 -4.98 -2.09
C LYS A 43 -9.70 -3.95 -2.63
N ILE A 44 -10.47 -4.34 -3.64
CA ILE A 44 -11.68 -3.63 -4.08
C ILE A 44 -12.87 -4.23 -3.34
N ASP A 45 -13.70 -3.38 -2.74
CA ASP A 45 -14.72 -3.80 -1.75
C ASP A 45 -15.91 -4.55 -2.36
N ASP A 46 -16.30 -4.23 -3.59
CA ASP A 46 -17.42 -4.86 -4.30
C ASP A 46 -17.02 -6.11 -5.10
N GLU A 47 -15.73 -6.47 -5.06
CA GLU A 47 -15.21 -7.64 -5.75
C GLU A 47 -15.14 -8.89 -4.87
N PHE A 48 -15.34 -10.05 -5.48
CA PHE A 48 -15.32 -11.35 -4.80
C PHE A 48 -14.40 -12.36 -5.50
N GLY A 49 -14.09 -13.46 -4.80
CA GLY A 49 -13.30 -14.55 -5.38
C GLY A 49 -11.87 -14.17 -5.79
N GLY A 50 -11.29 -13.14 -5.17
CA GLY A 50 -9.93 -12.68 -5.47
C GLY A 50 -9.80 -11.69 -6.63
N ARG A 51 -10.89 -11.37 -7.35
CA ARG A 51 -10.86 -10.54 -8.56
C ARG A 51 -10.29 -9.15 -8.33
N GLY A 52 -10.72 -8.47 -7.26
CA GLY A 52 -10.20 -7.18 -6.83
C GLY A 52 -9.03 -7.28 -5.85
N HIS A 53 -8.22 -8.36 -5.88
CA HIS A 53 -7.05 -8.47 -5.02
C HIS A 53 -5.77 -8.20 -5.79
N ALA A 54 -4.90 -7.41 -5.18
CA ALA A 54 -3.54 -7.20 -5.65
C ALA A 54 -2.56 -7.20 -4.48
N SER A 55 -1.28 -7.47 -4.77
CA SER A 55 -0.23 -7.42 -3.76
C SER A 55 0.99 -6.64 -4.22
N PHE A 56 1.62 -5.95 -3.29
CA PHE A 56 2.77 -5.10 -3.55
C PHE A 56 3.87 -5.38 -2.53
N ASN A 57 5.10 -5.64 -3.01
CA ASN A 57 6.25 -5.93 -2.17
C ASN A 57 7.24 -4.74 -2.16
N THR A 58 7.59 -4.28 -0.96
CA THR A 58 8.45 -3.11 -0.71
C THR A 58 9.93 -3.44 -0.49
N ASP A 59 10.32 -4.72 -0.38
CA ASP A 59 11.69 -5.14 -0.04
C ASP A 59 12.76 -4.64 -1.00
N ASN A 60 12.40 -4.53 -2.28
CA ASN A 60 13.32 -4.11 -3.35
C ASN A 60 13.14 -2.64 -3.74
N ILE A 61 12.57 -1.82 -2.84
CA ILE A 61 12.44 -0.38 -3.04
C ILE A 61 13.57 0.32 -2.30
N LYS A 62 14.56 0.81 -3.06
CA LYS A 62 15.79 1.43 -2.53
C LYS A 62 15.52 2.52 -1.49
N PHE A 63 14.48 3.33 -1.70
CA PHE A 63 14.12 4.38 -0.75
C PHE A 63 13.72 3.80 0.61
N ILE A 64 12.83 2.80 0.63
CA ILE A 64 12.35 2.13 1.85
C ILE A 64 13.50 1.36 2.52
N THR A 65 14.34 0.66 1.76
CA THR A 65 15.48 -0.05 2.35
C THR A 65 16.53 0.88 2.93
N ASN A 66 16.72 2.07 2.35
CA ASN A 66 17.58 3.10 2.92
C ASN A 66 16.99 3.69 4.19
N LEU A 67 15.67 3.92 4.24
CA LEU A 67 15.00 4.35 5.47
C LEU A 67 15.24 3.33 6.59
N ARG A 68 15.01 2.03 6.36
CA ARG A 68 15.23 0.96 7.36
C ARG A 68 16.64 0.94 7.97
N LYS A 69 17.66 1.45 7.28
CA LYS A 69 19.05 1.47 7.76
C LYS A 69 19.35 2.64 8.70
N GLN A 70 18.50 3.67 8.73
CA GLN A 70 18.70 4.83 9.58
C GLN A 70 18.32 4.49 11.03
N LYS A 71 19.20 4.80 12.00
CA LYS A 71 19.02 4.45 13.42
C LYS A 71 17.87 5.21 14.10
N LYS A 72 17.55 6.40 13.62
CA LYS A 72 16.42 7.21 14.06
C LYS A 72 15.78 7.80 12.81
N ILE A 73 14.54 7.43 12.55
CA ILE A 73 13.75 7.96 11.43
C ILE A 73 12.63 8.76 12.09
N GLU A 74 12.64 10.06 11.89
CA GLU A 74 11.48 10.88 12.17
C GLU A 74 10.61 10.88 10.92
N ILE A 75 9.45 10.24 11.02
CA ILE A 75 8.46 10.26 9.94
C ILE A 75 7.83 11.65 9.94
N ASN A 76 8.27 12.47 8.98
CA ASN A 76 7.75 13.80 8.72
C ASN A 76 7.10 13.87 7.34
N ASP A 77 6.42 14.98 7.05
CA ASP A 77 5.70 15.15 5.79
C ASP A 77 6.61 15.04 4.56
N SER A 78 7.87 15.50 4.65
CA SER A 78 8.84 15.37 3.56
C SER A 78 9.19 13.92 3.22
N VAL A 79 9.25 13.03 4.22
CA VAL A 79 9.44 11.59 3.99
C VAL A 79 8.22 10.98 3.30
N ILE A 80 7.01 11.40 3.71
CA ILE A 80 5.76 10.93 3.13
C ILE A 80 5.64 11.39 1.67
N GLU A 81 5.91 12.65 1.36
CA GLU A 81 5.91 13.18 -0.01
C GLU A 81 6.87 12.40 -0.92
N LYS A 82 8.10 12.14 -0.46
CA LYS A 82 9.06 11.31 -1.20
C LYS A 82 8.60 9.87 -1.37
N LEU A 83 7.92 9.30 -0.37
CA LEU A 83 7.31 7.98 -0.50
C LEU A 83 6.23 7.98 -1.59
N ILE A 84 5.36 8.98 -1.62
CA ILE A 84 4.31 9.10 -2.63
C ILE A 84 4.93 9.12 -4.04
N GLU A 85 5.94 9.96 -4.26
CA GLU A 85 6.64 10.03 -5.57
C GLU A 85 7.26 8.68 -5.99
N VAL A 86 7.84 7.96 -5.02
CA VAL A 86 8.41 6.63 -5.26
C VAL A 86 7.30 5.64 -5.57
N LEU A 87 6.21 5.63 -4.80
CA LEU A 87 5.10 4.70 -4.95
C LEU A 87 4.36 4.92 -6.27
N GLN A 88 4.12 6.17 -6.68
CA GLN A 88 3.50 6.50 -7.96
C GLN A 88 4.26 5.87 -9.15
N LYS A 89 5.59 5.77 -9.05
CA LYS A 89 6.45 5.15 -10.08
C LYS A 89 6.54 3.63 -9.96
N GLN A 90 6.46 3.10 -8.73
CA GLN A 90 6.74 1.68 -8.44
C GLN A 90 5.49 0.81 -8.43
N VAL A 91 4.36 1.30 -7.91
CA VAL A 91 3.11 0.54 -7.77
C VAL A 91 2.65 0.00 -9.12
N PRO A 92 2.51 0.82 -10.19
CA PRO A 92 2.01 0.32 -11.48
C PRO A 92 2.89 -0.76 -12.13
N ARG A 93 4.16 -0.87 -11.71
CA ARG A 93 5.16 -1.77 -12.29
C ARG A 93 5.41 -3.04 -11.48
N LYS A 94 5.23 -2.96 -10.15
CA LYS A 94 5.61 -4.04 -9.21
C LYS A 94 4.41 -4.68 -8.53
N VAL A 95 3.22 -4.11 -8.68
CA VAL A 95 2.00 -4.74 -8.20
C VAL A 95 1.76 -6.06 -8.92
N LYS A 96 1.30 -7.05 -8.17
CA LYS A 96 0.87 -8.36 -8.69
C LYS A 96 -0.64 -8.47 -8.50
N ILE A 97 -1.38 -8.30 -9.59
CA ILE A 97 -2.83 -8.48 -9.65
C ILE A 97 -3.13 -9.98 -9.59
N ALA A 98 -4.04 -10.40 -8.73
CA ALA A 98 -4.38 -11.81 -8.55
C ALA A 98 -5.12 -12.40 -9.77
N CYS A 99 -5.97 -11.59 -10.42
CA CYS A 99 -6.77 -11.98 -11.58
C CYS A 99 -6.41 -11.14 -12.82
N PRO A 100 -5.25 -11.37 -13.47
CA PRO A 100 -4.79 -10.57 -14.60
C PRO A 100 -5.65 -10.72 -15.87
N GLY A 101 -6.53 -11.74 -15.92
CA GLY A 101 -7.51 -11.90 -16.99
C GLY A 101 -8.65 -10.86 -16.94
N LEU A 102 -8.93 -10.30 -15.76
CA LEU A 102 -9.93 -9.24 -15.57
C LEU A 102 -9.30 -7.86 -15.68
N TYR A 103 -8.22 -7.63 -14.92
CA TYR A 103 -7.46 -6.38 -14.94
C TYR A 103 -6.07 -6.63 -15.50
N LYS A 104 -5.80 -6.18 -16.72
CA LYS A 104 -4.52 -6.44 -17.41
C LYS A 104 -3.43 -5.46 -16.96
N THR A 105 -3.82 -4.28 -16.51
CA THR A 105 -2.91 -3.21 -16.09
C THR A 105 -3.35 -2.60 -14.77
N TRP A 106 -2.43 -1.94 -14.07
CA TRP A 106 -2.76 -1.17 -12.85
C TRP A 106 -3.78 -0.06 -13.10
N LYS A 107 -3.87 0.49 -14.31
CA LYS A 107 -4.83 1.53 -14.64
C LYS A 107 -6.26 0.98 -14.80
N GLU A 108 -6.38 -0.30 -15.14
CA GLU A 108 -7.68 -0.98 -15.25
C GLU A 108 -8.15 -1.52 -13.88
N TYR A 109 -7.20 -1.90 -13.02
CA TYR A 109 -7.41 -2.30 -11.64
C TYR A 109 -7.90 -1.12 -10.80
#